data_AF-A0AA39WQ53-F1
#
_entry.id   AF-A0AA39WQ53-F1
#
_cell.length_a   1.000
_cell.length_b   1.000
_cell.length_c   1.000
_cell.angle_alpha   90.00
_cell.angle_beta   90.00
_cell.angle_gamma   90.00
#
_symmetry.space_group_name_H-M   'P 1'
#
loop_
_entity.id
_entity.type
_entity.pdbx_description
1 polymer ?
#
loop_
_entity_poly.entity_id
_entity_poly.type
_entity_poly.pdbx_seq_one_letter_code
_entity_poly.pdbx_strand_id
1 'polypeptide(L)'
;MSRATPRKSRHRHNPSNGGPRQIAASDYESDAVNYMEARQVPRLAHLPTRTNTDLNLSVLRRYLPGIRSILSIAANAVVYTFSEAGQSWEKHGVVGTMFVCEQEPIVTASGQALPRVCVFVLNRHGLDNLVVDLVRVSDCEQADELIIFRLEDDDTSDSNGICEGPGGKDVIGIWIHADEDDTRETNSTIIRGAWQQARLA
;
A
#
# COMPACT_ATOMS: atom_id res chain seq x y z
N MET A 1 -29.16 -15.85 -41.30
CA MET A 1 -29.92 -15.07 -42.29
C MET A 1 -30.36 -13.77 -41.65
N SER A 2 -29.64 -12.69 -41.92
CA SER A 2 -29.71 -11.41 -41.21
C SER A 2 -30.57 -10.42 -42.02
N ARG A 3 -31.70 -9.99 -41.46
CA ARG A 3 -32.61 -9.03 -42.12
C ARG A 3 -32.04 -7.60 -42.05
N ALA A 4 -31.76 -7.02 -43.21
CA ALA A 4 -31.38 -5.62 -43.37
C ALA A 4 -32.62 -4.71 -43.25
N THR A 5 -32.50 -3.61 -42.49
CA THR A 5 -33.56 -2.61 -42.27
C THR A 5 -33.63 -1.57 -43.40
N PRO A 6 -34.80 -0.94 -43.64
CA PRO A 6 -35.07 -0.17 -44.87
C PRO A 6 -34.49 1.24 -44.87
N ARG A 7 -33.92 1.64 -46.02
CA ARG A 7 -33.44 3.00 -46.33
C ARG A 7 -34.61 3.97 -46.47
N LYS A 8 -34.55 5.14 -45.80
CA LYS A 8 -35.50 6.24 -46.02
C LYS A 8 -34.85 7.43 -46.74
N SER A 9 -35.39 7.66 -47.94
CA SER A 9 -35.65 8.88 -48.70
C SER A 9 -34.59 9.99 -48.84
N ARG A 10 -34.11 10.13 -50.07
CA ARG A 10 -33.42 11.31 -50.64
C ARG A 10 -34.31 12.55 -50.52
N HIS A 11 -33.80 13.62 -49.91
CA HIS A 11 -34.32 14.96 -50.12
C HIS A 11 -33.75 15.54 -51.43
N ARG A 12 -34.69 15.93 -52.30
CA ARG A 12 -34.45 16.47 -53.63
C ARG A 12 -34.00 17.93 -53.51
N HIS A 13 -32.88 18.24 -54.14
CA HIS A 13 -32.38 19.59 -54.34
C HIS A 13 -33.41 20.49 -55.04
N ASN A 14 -33.51 21.75 -54.60
CA ASN A 14 -33.89 22.86 -55.47
C ASN A 14 -32.73 23.87 -55.52
N PRO A 15 -32.38 24.42 -56.69
CA PRO A 15 -31.13 25.16 -56.89
C PRO A 15 -31.27 26.69 -56.75
N SER A 16 -30.09 27.32 -56.79
CA SER A 16 -29.77 28.73 -57.07
C SER A 16 -30.16 29.80 -56.05
N ASN A 17 -29.17 30.32 -55.32
CA ASN A 17 -28.63 31.64 -55.67
C ASN A 17 -27.17 31.78 -55.22
N GLY A 18 -26.33 32.39 -56.07
CA GLY A 18 -24.89 32.45 -55.95
C GLY A 18 -24.39 33.50 -54.94
N GLY A 19 -23.39 33.09 -54.16
CA GLY A 19 -22.56 33.94 -53.32
C GLY A 19 -21.60 33.06 -52.53
N PRO A 20 -20.33 33.45 -52.32
CA PRO A 20 -19.42 32.66 -51.49
C PRO A 20 -20.01 32.55 -50.09
N ARG A 21 -20.30 31.33 -49.64
CA ARG A 21 -20.62 31.04 -48.24
C ARG A 21 -19.40 31.42 -47.41
N GLN A 22 -19.43 32.62 -46.82
CA GLN A 22 -18.62 32.91 -45.66
C GLN A 22 -19.09 31.94 -44.57
N ILE A 23 -18.28 30.92 -44.33
CA ILE A 23 -18.39 30.11 -43.12
C ILE A 23 -18.11 31.11 -42.00
N ALA A 24 -19.16 31.53 -41.30
CA ALA A 24 -18.98 32.23 -40.04
C ALA A 24 -18.24 31.24 -39.13
N ALA A 25 -16.92 31.40 -39.01
CA ALA A 25 -16.17 30.75 -37.97
C ALA A 25 -16.78 31.27 -36.66
N SER A 26 -17.64 30.46 -36.06
CA SER A 26 -18.08 30.72 -34.68
C SER A 26 -16.82 30.62 -33.85
N ASP A 27 -16.32 31.77 -33.41
CA ASP A 27 -15.05 31.93 -32.72
C ASP A 27 -15.21 31.39 -31.29
N TYR A 28 -15.22 30.07 -31.17
CA TYR A 28 -15.41 29.34 -29.91
C TYR A 28 -14.36 29.74 -28.86
N GLU A 29 -13.22 30.27 -29.28
CA GLU A 29 -12.20 30.81 -28.38
C GLU A 29 -12.64 32.09 -27.66
N SER A 30 -13.47 32.93 -28.29
CA SER A 30 -13.89 34.22 -27.70
C SER A 30 -14.87 34.04 -26.52
N ASP A 31 -15.76 33.05 -26.61
CA ASP A 31 -16.71 32.75 -25.54
C ASP A 31 -16.07 31.94 -24.40
N ALA A 32 -15.04 31.13 -24.70
CA ALA A 32 -14.32 30.36 -23.69
C ALA A 32 -13.56 31.26 -22.70
N VAL A 33 -12.90 32.30 -23.21
CA VAL A 33 -12.17 33.26 -22.36
C VAL A 33 -13.15 34.06 -21.49
N ASN A 34 -14.24 34.57 -22.06
CA ASN A 34 -15.25 35.31 -21.30
C ASN A 34 -15.96 34.44 -20.23
N TYR A 35 -16.19 33.15 -20.50
CA TYR A 35 -16.74 32.22 -19.50
C TYR A 35 -15.77 31.93 -18.34
N MET A 36 -14.46 31.95 -18.60
CA MET A 36 -13.44 31.78 -17.56
C MET A 36 -13.20 33.05 -16.76
N GLU A 37 -13.29 34.23 -17.40
CA GLU A 37 -13.02 35.52 -16.77
C GLU A 37 -14.20 36.02 -15.90
N ALA A 38 -15.44 35.72 -16.30
CA ALA A 38 -16.65 36.08 -15.54
C ALA A 38 -16.93 35.13 -14.35
N ARG A 39 -16.32 33.93 -14.33
CA ARG A 39 -16.28 33.09 -13.13
C ARG A 39 -15.03 33.46 -12.34
N GLN A 40 -15.18 34.39 -11.39
CA GLN A 40 -14.39 34.31 -10.16
C GLN A 40 -14.67 32.93 -9.57
N VAL A 41 -13.86 31.94 -9.97
CA VAL A 41 -13.82 30.64 -9.33
C VAL A 41 -13.55 30.97 -7.87
N PRO A 42 -14.47 30.71 -6.93
CA PRO A 42 -14.14 30.86 -5.52
C PRO A 42 -12.84 30.10 -5.35
N ARG A 43 -11.77 30.75 -4.82
CA ARG A 43 -10.55 30.02 -4.48
C ARG A 43 -11.02 28.88 -3.62
N LEU A 44 -11.07 27.68 -4.19
CA LEU A 44 -11.43 26.47 -3.48
C LEU A 44 -10.54 26.51 -2.25
N ALA A 45 -11.16 26.58 -1.06
CA ALA A 45 -10.43 26.47 0.19
C ALA A 45 -9.43 25.34 0.00
N HIS A 46 -8.13 25.66 0.14
CA HIS A 46 -7.02 24.76 -0.18
C HIS A 46 -7.40 23.33 0.19
N LEU A 47 -7.51 22.43 -0.79
CA LEU A 47 -7.66 21.02 -0.45
C LEU A 47 -6.46 20.69 0.45
N PRO A 48 -6.67 20.08 1.63
CA PRO A 48 -5.54 19.76 2.50
C PRO A 48 -4.54 18.96 1.68
N THR A 49 -3.31 19.46 1.56
CA THR A 49 -2.25 18.78 0.83
C THR A 49 -1.93 17.51 1.61
N ARG A 50 -2.47 16.37 1.16
CA ARG A 50 -2.13 15.07 1.75
C ARG A 50 -0.66 14.81 1.50
N THR A 51 0.06 14.44 2.55
CA THR A 51 1.44 14.00 2.46
C THR A 51 1.52 12.57 1.91
N ASN A 52 2.67 12.15 1.39
CA ASN A 52 2.89 10.75 1.00
C ASN A 52 2.63 9.80 2.18
N THR A 53 3.00 10.21 3.40
CA THR A 53 2.73 9.47 4.63
C THR A 53 1.23 9.29 4.87
N ASP A 54 0.41 10.33 4.67
CA ASP A 54 -1.06 10.22 4.79
C ASP A 54 -1.66 9.26 3.78
N LEU A 55 -1.13 9.27 2.55
CA LEU A 55 -1.56 8.36 1.49
C LEU A 55 -1.17 6.92 1.82
N ASN A 56 0.08 6.68 2.22
CA ASN A 56 0.55 5.36 2.63
C ASN A 56 -0.27 4.82 3.81
N LEU A 57 -0.49 5.64 4.84
CA LEU A 57 -1.32 5.26 5.99
C LEU A 57 -2.74 4.90 5.55
N SER A 58 -3.33 5.65 4.61
CA SER A 58 -4.65 5.34 4.07
C SER A 58 -4.71 4.02 3.30
N VAL A 59 -3.60 3.59 2.68
CA VAL A 59 -3.48 2.29 2.01
C VAL A 59 -3.36 1.17 3.04
N LEU A 60 -2.45 1.31 4.01
CA LEU A 60 -2.21 0.32 5.06
C LEU A 60 -3.48 0.03 5.88
N ARG A 61 -4.26 1.08 6.20
CA ARG A 61 -5.54 0.94 6.92
C ARG A 61 -6.62 0.17 6.17
N ARG A 62 -6.49 -0.04 4.86
CA ARG A 62 -7.41 -0.92 4.10
C ARG A 62 -7.19 -2.39 4.42
N TYR A 63 -5.96 -2.75 4.78
CA TYR A 63 -5.58 -4.11 5.15
C TYR A 63 -5.67 -4.30 6.67
N LEU A 64 -5.17 -3.34 7.44
CA LEU A 64 -5.18 -3.37 8.90
C LEU A 64 -5.72 -2.04 9.44
N PRO A 65 -7.04 -1.93 9.68
CA PRO A 65 -7.67 -0.70 10.17
C PRO A 65 -7.11 -0.19 11.50
N GLY A 66 -6.55 -1.08 12.32
CA GLY A 66 -5.95 -0.75 13.62
C GLY A 66 -4.62 -0.01 13.55
N ILE A 67 -4.03 0.21 12.37
CA ILE A 67 -2.78 0.98 12.23
C ILE A 67 -3.03 2.46 12.55
N ARG A 68 -2.26 3.01 13.48
CA ARG A 68 -2.34 4.39 13.95
C ARG A 68 -1.35 5.31 13.26
N SER A 69 -0.10 4.89 13.18
CA SER A 69 1.02 5.69 12.66
C SER A 69 2.04 4.80 11.95
N ILE A 70 2.85 5.41 11.07
CA ILE A 70 4.01 4.78 10.44
C ILE A 70 5.24 5.28 11.19
N LEU A 71 6.00 4.36 11.78
CA LEU A 71 7.23 4.66 12.53
C LEU A 71 8.46 4.73 11.63
N SER A 72 8.49 3.88 10.61
CA SER A 72 9.60 3.82 9.64
C SER A 72 9.14 3.22 8.31
N ILE A 73 9.86 3.54 7.24
CA ILE A 73 9.62 3.05 5.88
C ILE A 73 10.95 2.54 5.33
N ALA A 74 10.91 1.45 4.57
CA ALA A 74 11.99 1.07 3.66
C ALA A 74 11.40 0.83 2.26
N ALA A 75 11.99 1.46 1.24
CA ALA A 75 11.44 1.48 -0.11
C ALA A 75 11.29 0.06 -0.71
N ASN A 76 12.22 -0.83 -0.40
CA ASN A 76 12.24 -2.19 -0.92
C ASN A 76 12.78 -3.20 0.12
N ALA A 77 11.96 -4.21 0.40
CA ALA A 77 12.29 -5.34 1.25
C ALA A 77 11.88 -6.65 0.56
N VAL A 78 12.63 -7.71 0.85
CA VAL A 78 12.43 -9.07 0.33
C VAL A 78 12.23 -10.02 1.50
N VAL A 79 11.16 -10.79 1.46
CA VAL A 79 10.82 -11.78 2.49
C VAL A 79 11.40 -13.15 2.12
N TYR A 80 12.04 -13.76 3.11
CA TYR A 80 12.56 -15.11 3.09
C TYR A 80 11.91 -15.94 4.21
N THR A 81 11.80 -17.23 3.99
CA THR A 81 11.44 -18.23 5.00
C THR A 81 12.59 -19.21 5.17
N PHE A 82 12.80 -19.67 6.40
CA PHE A 82 13.81 -20.69 6.64
C PHE A 82 13.22 -22.09 6.41
N SER A 83 13.86 -22.87 5.55
CA SER A 83 13.50 -24.25 5.27
C SER A 83 14.27 -25.17 6.21
N GLU A 84 13.59 -25.78 7.18
CA GLU A 84 14.25 -26.72 8.11
C GLU A 84 14.78 -27.96 7.37
N ALA A 85 14.04 -28.46 6.39
CA ALA A 85 14.44 -29.63 5.60
C ALA A 85 15.70 -29.34 4.77
N GLY A 86 15.81 -28.14 4.20
CA GLY A 86 16.96 -27.71 3.41
C GLY A 86 18.08 -27.05 4.21
N GLN A 87 17.84 -26.74 5.50
CA GLN A 87 18.71 -25.87 6.32
C GLN A 87 19.15 -24.60 5.58
N SER A 88 18.24 -23.98 4.85
CA SER A 88 18.54 -22.86 3.95
C SER A 88 17.40 -21.87 3.85
N TRP A 89 17.73 -20.66 3.40
CA TRP A 89 16.76 -19.58 3.19
C TRP A 89 16.12 -19.69 1.81
N GLU A 90 14.80 -19.68 1.77
CA GLU A 90 14.01 -19.70 0.55
C GLU A 90 13.26 -18.37 0.38
N LYS A 91 13.14 -17.88 -0.87
CA LYS A 91 12.39 -16.65 -1.15
C LYS A 91 10.90 -16.93 -1.06
N HIS A 92 10.20 -16.22 -0.18
CA HIS A 92 8.76 -16.39 0.05
C HIS A 92 7.88 -15.82 -1.10
N GLY A 93 8.46 -14.99 -1.98
CA GLY A 93 7.74 -14.35 -3.09
C GLY A 93 7.06 -13.01 -2.74
N VAL A 94 7.15 -12.57 -1.49
CA VAL A 94 6.71 -11.24 -1.05
C VAL A 94 7.88 -10.26 -1.15
N VAL A 95 7.74 -9.25 -2.02
CA VAL A 95 8.74 -8.20 -2.22
C VAL A 95 8.03 -6.87 -2.42
N GLY A 96 8.47 -5.82 -1.73
CA GLY A 96 7.91 -4.49 -1.91
C GLY A 96 8.27 -3.54 -0.78
N THR A 97 7.44 -2.53 -0.55
CA THR A 97 7.72 -1.50 0.46
C THR A 97 7.42 -2.04 1.85
N MET A 98 8.38 -1.90 2.76
CA MET A 98 8.23 -2.27 4.16
C MET A 98 7.86 -1.05 4.99
N PHE A 99 6.95 -1.25 5.93
CA PHE A 99 6.52 -0.26 6.90
C PHE A 99 6.64 -0.85 8.30
N VAL A 100 7.19 -0.08 9.23
CA VAL A 100 7.07 -0.35 10.66
C VAL A 100 5.94 0.53 11.17
N CYS A 101 4.90 -0.07 11.76
CA CYS A 101 3.66 0.61 12.07
C CYS A 101 3.25 0.42 13.52
N GLU A 102 2.83 1.51 14.17
CA GLU A 102 2.14 1.44 15.44
C GLU A 102 0.67 1.08 15.21
N GLN A 103 0.13 0.21 16.06
CA GLN A 103 -1.25 -0.24 16.02
C GLN A 103 -2.00 0.17 17.30
N GLU A 104 -3.32 -0.03 17.29
CA GLU A 104 -4.14 0.06 18.48
C GLU A 104 -3.52 -0.79 19.63
N PRO A 105 -3.25 -0.18 20.81
CA PRO A 105 -2.69 -0.87 21.95
C PRO A 105 -3.55 -2.06 22.39
N ILE A 106 -2.90 -3.08 22.93
CA ILE A 106 -3.60 -4.22 23.52
C ILE A 106 -3.89 -3.86 24.98
N VAL A 107 -5.17 -3.86 25.36
CA VAL A 107 -5.56 -3.67 26.76
C VAL A 107 -5.63 -5.04 27.44
N THR A 108 -4.77 -5.27 28.43
CA THR A 108 -4.71 -6.53 29.19
C THR A 108 -5.88 -6.66 30.15
N ALA A 109 -6.07 -7.86 30.71
CA ALA A 109 -7.07 -8.12 31.75
C ALA A 109 -6.88 -7.26 33.03
N SER A 110 -5.67 -6.75 33.28
CA SER A 110 -5.38 -5.83 34.37
C SER A 110 -5.69 -4.35 34.03
N GLY A 111 -6.14 -4.07 32.80
CA GLY A 111 -6.42 -2.72 32.31
C GLY A 111 -5.19 -1.95 31.82
N GLN A 112 -4.03 -2.60 31.71
CA GLN A 112 -2.81 -1.99 31.21
C GLN A 112 -2.83 -1.98 29.67
N ALA A 113 -2.50 -0.85 29.05
CA ALA A 113 -2.36 -0.74 27.61
C ALA A 113 -0.91 -1.05 27.19
N LEU A 114 -0.71 -2.10 26.40
CA LEU A 114 0.58 -2.50 25.86
C LEU A 114 0.75 -1.92 24.45
N PRO A 115 1.91 -1.31 24.13
CA PRO A 115 2.17 -0.83 22.79
C PRO A 115 2.19 -2.01 21.81
N ARG A 116 1.49 -1.86 20.69
CA ARG A 116 1.44 -2.87 19.62
C ARG A 116 2.06 -2.30 18.37
N VAL A 117 3.06 -3.01 17.84
CA VAL A 117 3.79 -2.60 16.63
C VAL A 117 3.85 -3.79 15.69
N CYS A 118 3.67 -3.54 14.40
CA CYS A 118 3.81 -4.56 13.36
C CYS A 118 4.77 -4.11 12.26
N VAL A 119 5.42 -5.09 11.62
CA VAL A 119 6.14 -4.92 10.36
C VAL A 119 5.21 -5.36 9.23
N PHE A 120 4.98 -4.48 8.26
CA PHE A 120 4.08 -4.71 7.13
C PHE A 120 4.88 -4.61 5.83
N VAL A 121 4.87 -5.65 4.98
CA VAL A 121 5.45 -5.58 3.63
C VAL A 121 4.32 -5.58 2.60
N LEU A 122 4.12 -4.44 1.94
CA LEU A 122 3.15 -4.31 0.86
C LEU A 122 3.77 -4.87 -0.43
N ASN A 123 3.22 -5.99 -0.91
CA ASN A 123 3.75 -6.72 -2.03
C ASN A 123 3.49 -5.97 -3.35
N ARG A 124 4.52 -5.85 -4.20
CA ARG A 124 4.42 -5.23 -5.52
C ARG A 124 4.20 -6.24 -6.66
N HIS A 125 4.38 -7.54 -6.38
CA HIS A 125 4.27 -8.62 -7.36
C HIS A 125 3.00 -9.46 -7.21
N GLY A 126 2.21 -9.23 -6.16
CA GLY A 126 1.00 -9.98 -5.86
C GLY A 126 0.12 -9.25 -4.85
N LEU A 127 -0.97 -9.89 -4.44
CA LEU A 127 -1.89 -9.36 -3.44
C LEU A 127 -1.57 -9.84 -2.02
N ASP A 128 -0.68 -10.84 -1.90
CA ASP A 128 -0.27 -11.43 -0.64
C ASP A 128 0.76 -10.54 0.05
N ASN A 129 0.33 -9.79 1.06
CA ASN A 129 1.14 -8.84 1.83
C ASN A 129 1.55 -9.43 3.17
N LEU A 130 2.83 -9.39 3.54
CA LEU A 130 3.28 -9.91 4.84
C LEU A 130 2.93 -8.94 5.98
N VAL A 131 2.46 -9.48 7.10
CA VAL A 131 2.29 -8.75 8.36
C VAL A 131 2.92 -9.57 9.48
N VAL A 132 3.90 -9.00 10.17
CA VAL A 132 4.50 -9.57 11.37
C VAL A 132 4.11 -8.71 12.57
N ASP A 133 3.26 -9.23 13.44
CA ASP A 133 2.93 -8.59 14.72
C ASP A 133 4.05 -8.88 15.72
N LEU A 134 4.75 -7.84 16.20
CA LEU A 134 5.92 -8.01 17.07
C LEU A 134 5.56 -8.61 18.44
N VAL A 135 4.29 -8.59 18.83
CA VAL A 135 3.81 -9.26 20.05
C VAL A 135 3.88 -10.79 19.91
N ARG A 136 3.68 -11.32 18.69
CA ARG A 136 3.71 -12.77 18.38
C ARG A 136 5.12 -13.29 18.07
N VAL A 137 6.13 -12.42 18.15
CA VAL A 137 7.51 -12.76 17.85
C VAL A 137 8.21 -13.20 19.14
N SER A 138 8.60 -14.47 19.18
CA SER A 138 9.37 -15.06 20.28
C SER A 138 10.80 -14.54 20.35
N ASP A 139 11.43 -14.36 19.18
CA ASP A 139 12.79 -13.85 19.07
C ASP A 139 12.97 -12.97 17.82
N CYS A 140 13.73 -11.89 17.99
CA CYS A 140 14.06 -10.94 16.93
C CYS A 140 15.57 -10.67 16.94
N GLU A 141 16.25 -11.14 15.90
CA GLU A 141 17.69 -10.96 15.73
C GLU A 141 18.02 -10.28 14.41
N GLN A 142 19.14 -9.55 14.39
CA GLN A 142 19.72 -9.04 13.15
C GLN A 142 20.95 -9.88 12.86
N ALA A 143 20.95 -10.57 11.74
CA ALA A 143 22.07 -11.38 11.27
C ALA A 143 22.46 -10.94 9.86
N ASP A 144 23.68 -10.40 9.74
CA ASP A 144 24.17 -9.83 8.48
C ASP A 144 23.21 -8.76 7.93
N GLU A 145 22.64 -8.98 6.74
CA GLU A 145 21.68 -8.06 6.12
C GLU A 145 20.21 -8.42 6.37
N LEU A 146 19.94 -9.47 7.15
CA LEU A 146 18.60 -9.97 7.45
C LEU A 146 18.16 -9.58 8.86
N ILE A 147 16.90 -9.15 8.97
CA ILE A 147 16.16 -9.10 10.23
C ILE A 147 15.36 -10.39 10.32
N ILE A 148 15.67 -11.22 11.31
CA ILE A 148 15.08 -12.55 11.49
C ILE A 148 14.08 -12.50 12.63
N PHE A 149 12.89 -13.02 12.37
CA PHE A 149 11.80 -13.20 13.31
C PHE A 149 11.54 -14.69 13.50
N ARG A 150 11.45 -15.12 14.76
CA ARG A 150 10.92 -16.44 15.10
C ARG A 150 9.55 -16.26 15.72
N LEU A 151 8.51 -16.75 15.04
CA LEU A 151 7.14 -16.62 15.51
C LEU A 151 6.83 -17.66 16.58
N GLU A 152 5.97 -17.31 17.53
CA GLU A 152 5.39 -18.28 18.47
C GLU A 152 4.39 -19.17 17.70
N ASP A 153 4.52 -20.49 17.82
CA ASP A 153 3.53 -21.43 17.27
C ASP A 153 2.21 -21.23 18.02
N ASP A 154 1.23 -20.64 17.34
CA ASP A 154 -0.12 -20.55 17.87
C ASP A 154 -0.83 -21.87 17.52
N ASP A 155 -1.09 -22.72 18.51
CA ASP A 155 -1.83 -23.98 18.36
C ASP A 155 -3.28 -23.76 17.82
N THR A 156 -3.70 -22.50 17.64
CA THR A 156 -4.99 -22.13 17.08
C THR A 156 -4.86 -21.59 15.65
N SER A 157 -5.24 -22.45 14.71
CA SER A 157 -5.34 -22.24 13.27
C SER A 157 -6.43 -21.23 12.86
N ASP A 158 -6.48 -20.05 13.49
CA ASP A 158 -7.34 -18.95 13.03
C ASP A 158 -6.57 -18.11 12.01
N SER A 159 -6.56 -18.67 10.81
CA SER A 159 -6.09 -18.11 9.55
C SER A 159 -6.67 -16.72 9.29
N ASN A 160 -5.88 -15.69 9.61
CA ASN A 160 -5.92 -14.45 8.87
C ASN A 160 -4.52 -13.82 8.77
N GLY A 161 -3.73 -14.36 7.83
CA GLY A 161 -2.61 -13.64 7.22
C GLY A 161 -1.20 -14.13 7.56
N ILE A 162 -0.80 -15.20 6.87
CA ILE A 162 0.59 -15.55 6.49
C ILE A 162 1.49 -16.03 7.62
N CYS A 163 1.40 -17.34 7.86
CA CYS A 163 2.49 -18.30 7.70
C CYS A 163 1.92 -19.66 8.14
N GLU A 164 1.75 -20.58 7.20
CA GLU A 164 1.52 -22.00 7.49
C GLU A 164 2.59 -22.75 6.69
N GLY A 165 3.82 -22.78 7.23
CA GLY A 165 4.83 -23.72 6.79
C GLY A 165 4.45 -25.14 7.25
N PRO A 166 4.75 -26.20 6.46
CA PRO A 166 4.50 -27.57 6.90
C PRO A 166 5.54 -27.97 7.96
N GLY A 167 5.23 -27.69 9.23
CA GLY A 167 5.92 -28.23 10.40
C GLY A 167 6.74 -27.20 11.18
N GLY A 168 6.14 -26.67 12.25
CA GLY A 168 6.78 -26.19 13.48
C GLY A 168 7.78 -25.04 13.35
N LYS A 169 7.40 -23.87 13.86
CA LYS A 169 8.20 -22.63 13.96
C LYS A 169 8.45 -21.95 12.62
N ASP A 170 7.54 -21.04 12.28
CA ASP A 170 7.75 -20.14 11.16
C ASP A 170 8.85 -19.11 11.48
N VAL A 171 10.01 -19.32 10.86
CA VAL A 171 11.15 -18.39 10.89
C VAL A 171 11.14 -17.56 9.61
N ILE A 172 10.99 -16.24 9.78
CA ILE A 172 10.89 -15.28 8.68
C ILE A 172 12.14 -14.38 8.70
N GLY A 173 12.76 -14.20 7.54
CA GLY A 173 13.84 -13.25 7.33
C GLY A 173 13.38 -12.12 6.42
N ILE A 174 13.63 -10.87 6.82
CA ILE A 174 13.39 -9.70 5.96
C ILE A 174 14.74 -9.09 5.61
N TRP A 175 15.02 -9.04 4.31
CA TRP A 175 16.16 -8.31 3.77
C TRP A 175 15.72 -6.94 3.29
N ILE A 176 16.41 -5.89 3.72
CA ILE A 176 16.12 -4.51 3.32
C ILE A 176 17.18 -4.03 2.34
N HIS A 177 16.72 -3.54 1.18
CA HIS A 177 17.56 -2.77 0.29
C HIS A 177 17.76 -1.38 0.88
N ALA A 178 19.01 -1.03 1.15
CA ALA A 178 19.39 0.29 1.63
C ALA A 178 19.41 1.27 0.45
N ASP A 179 18.41 2.13 0.35
CA ASP A 179 18.41 3.31 -0.51
C ASP A 179 19.30 4.43 0.05
N GLU A 180 19.37 4.53 1.38
CA GLU A 180 20.35 5.32 2.13
C GLU A 180 21.18 4.42 3.05
N ASP A 181 22.42 4.82 3.36
CA ASP A 181 23.38 3.99 4.11
C ASP A 181 22.85 3.55 5.49
N ASP A 182 22.00 4.36 6.12
CA ASP A 182 21.45 4.13 7.46
C ASP A 182 20.05 3.50 7.47
N THR A 183 19.42 3.30 6.31
CA THR A 183 18.01 2.83 6.23
C THR A 183 17.85 1.47 6.90
N ARG A 184 18.78 0.54 6.64
CA ARG A 184 18.74 -0.79 7.23
C ARG A 184 18.95 -0.75 8.75
N GLU A 185 19.92 0.04 9.21
CA GLU A 185 20.24 0.17 10.63
C GLU A 185 19.10 0.83 11.41
N THR A 186 18.54 1.92 10.88
CA THR A 186 17.42 2.64 11.47
C THR A 186 16.20 1.74 11.60
N ASN A 187 15.81 1.04 10.52
CA ASN A 187 14.68 0.11 10.56
C ASN A 187 14.92 -1.06 11.54
N SER A 188 16.13 -1.63 11.55
CA SER A 188 16.49 -2.72 12.47
C SER A 188 16.43 -2.28 13.93
N THR A 189 16.91 -1.07 14.23
CA THR A 189 16.90 -0.49 15.57
C THR A 189 15.48 -0.24 16.07
N ILE A 190 14.63 0.34 15.22
CA ILE A 190 13.22 0.60 15.56
C ILE A 190 12.47 -0.72 15.80
N ILE A 191 12.64 -1.70 14.92
CA ILE A 191 11.96 -3.01 15.04
C ILE A 191 12.39 -3.72 16.32
N ARG A 192 13.70 -3.82 16.57
CA ARG A 192 14.22 -4.49 17.77
C ARG A 192 13.82 -3.76 19.05
N GLY A 193 13.86 -2.43 19.06
CA GLY A 193 13.42 -1.62 20.19
C GLY A 193 11.94 -1.83 20.50
N ALA A 194 11.08 -1.81 19.48
CA ALA A 194 9.65 -2.06 19.64
C ALA A 194 9.35 -3.49 20.13
N TRP A 195 10.05 -4.49 19.58
CA TRP A 195 9.92 -5.88 20.05
C TRP A 195 10.35 -6.03 21.51
N GLN A 196 11.50 -5.45 21.92
CA GLN A 196 11.95 -5.49 23.31
C GLN A 196 10.94 -4.84 24.27
N GLN A 197 10.34 -3.72 23.87
CA GLN A 197 9.29 -3.07 24.66
C GLN A 197 8.05 -3.97 24.79
N ALA A 198 7.64 -4.65 23.73
CA ALA A 198 6.53 -5.60 23.77
C ALA A 198 6.81 -6.81 24.68
N ARG A 199 8.07 -7.25 24.79
CA ARG A 199 8.47 -8.38 25.67
C ARG A 199 8.59 -8.02 27.15
N LEU A 200 8.81 -6.75 27.47
CA LEU A 200 8.98 -6.26 28.84
C LEU A 200 7.65 -5.87 29.52
N ALA A 201 6.57 -5.78 28.75
CA ALA A 201 5.30 -5.20 29.17
C ALA A 201 4.27 -6.27 29.60
#